data_AF-K1S620-F1
#
_entry.id   AF-K1S620-F1
#
_cell.length_a   1.000
_cell.length_b   1.000
_cell.length_c   1.000
_cell.angle_alpha   90.00
_cell.angle_beta   90.00
_cell.angle_gamma   90.00
#
_symmetry.space_group_name_H-M   'P 1'
#
loop_
_entity.id
_entity.type
_entity.pdbx_description
1 polymer ?
#
loop_
_entity_poly.entity_id
_entity_poly.type
_entity_poly.pdbx_seq_one_letter_code
_entity_poly.pdbx_strand_id
1 'polypeptide(L)'
;MHYEAYSQPTDYWWWSDALYMVMPVMTKMYKLTGDTKYLDKLYDNLLTTDEIMLDKETNLYFRDGKYVYPKHKSANGKKDFWARGDGWVLAGLAKVLQDMPKDYKHYQFFVDKFQKLAKAVAEIQQPEGYWTRSMMDPEHAPGPETSGTAFFTYGMLWGVNNGYLSKKEYKKVI
;
A
#
# COMPACT_ATOMS: atom_id res chain seq x y z
N MET A 1 -10.55 15.74 9.65
CA MET A 1 -9.50 15.94 8.63
C MET A 1 -8.84 17.31 8.70
N HIS A 2 -9.57 18.43 8.81
CA HIS A 2 -8.93 19.75 8.89
C HIS A 2 -7.89 19.86 10.04
N TYR A 3 -8.22 19.40 11.25
CA TYR A 3 -7.26 19.43 12.36
C TYR A 3 -5.95 18.69 12.03
N GLU A 4 -6.04 17.49 11.47
CA GLU A 4 -4.88 16.68 11.08
C GLU A 4 -4.07 17.35 9.97
N ALA A 5 -4.71 17.91 8.94
CA ALA A 5 -4.04 18.59 7.83
C ALA A 5 -3.15 19.77 8.26
N TYR A 6 -3.45 20.39 9.39
CA TYR A 6 -2.75 21.57 9.90
C TYR A 6 -1.94 21.31 11.18
N SER A 7 -1.99 20.10 11.74
CA SER A 7 -1.23 19.75 12.93
C SER A 7 0.25 19.48 12.58
N GLN A 8 1.13 19.63 13.56
CA GLN A 8 2.57 19.31 13.41
C GLN A 8 2.89 17.81 13.39
N PRO A 9 2.29 16.95 14.25
CA PRO A 9 2.65 15.52 14.32
C PRO A 9 2.41 14.78 13.00
N THR A 10 3.29 13.88 12.59
CA THR A 10 3.16 13.12 11.32
C THR A 10 2.95 11.61 11.53
N ASP A 11 2.85 11.18 12.78
CA ASP A 11 2.83 9.78 13.21
C ASP A 11 1.42 9.21 13.41
N TYR A 12 0.40 9.83 12.82
CA TYR A 12 -0.99 9.40 12.94
C TYR A 12 -1.24 7.98 12.39
N TRP A 13 -0.44 7.52 11.42
CA TRP A 13 -0.69 6.30 10.64
C TRP A 13 0.36 5.22 10.94
N TRP A 14 0.33 4.69 12.16
CA TRP A 14 1.31 3.73 12.67
C TRP A 14 1.01 2.25 12.35
N TRP A 15 -0.04 1.96 11.57
CA TRP A 15 -0.39 0.63 11.09
C TRP A 15 -0.81 0.66 9.60
N SER A 16 -0.49 -0.38 8.85
CA SER A 16 -0.62 -0.43 7.37
C SER A 16 -2.03 -0.11 6.87
N ASP A 17 -3.07 -0.58 7.56
CA ASP A 17 -4.46 -0.38 7.16
C ASP A 17 -4.86 1.10 7.19
N ALA A 18 -4.24 1.93 8.04
CA ALA A 18 -4.50 3.38 8.11
C ALA A 18 -4.31 4.06 6.76
N LEU A 19 -3.40 3.54 5.93
CA LEU A 19 -3.12 4.08 4.60
C LEU A 19 -4.36 3.99 3.70
N TYR A 20 -5.11 2.89 3.73
CA TYR A 20 -6.38 2.82 2.99
C TYR A 20 -7.45 3.73 3.59
N MET A 21 -7.49 3.82 4.92
CA MET A 21 -8.54 4.55 5.62
C MET A 21 -8.44 6.06 5.39
N VAL A 22 -7.24 6.62 5.36
CA VAL A 22 -7.04 8.08 5.40
C VAL A 22 -6.43 8.66 4.13
N MET A 23 -5.53 7.97 3.42
CA MET A 23 -4.93 8.57 2.21
C MET A 23 -5.97 8.99 1.15
N PRO A 24 -7.00 8.16 0.84
CA PRO A 24 -8.05 8.55 -0.10
C PRO A 24 -8.93 9.69 0.42
N VAL A 25 -9.04 9.85 1.74
CA VAL A 25 -9.80 10.96 2.33
C VAL A 25 -9.07 12.28 2.09
N MET A 26 -7.74 12.32 2.24
CA MET A 26 -6.95 13.54 2.04
C MET A 26 -7.01 14.05 0.60
N THR A 27 -6.93 13.16 -0.39
CA THR A 27 -7.09 13.53 -1.81
C THR A 27 -8.50 14.01 -2.13
N LYS A 28 -9.54 13.42 -1.51
CA LYS A 28 -10.93 13.90 -1.63
C LYS A 28 -11.15 15.26 -0.97
N MET A 29 -10.55 15.50 0.19
CA MET A 29 -10.60 16.81 0.84
C MET A 29 -9.94 17.87 -0.04
N TYR A 30 -8.77 17.59 -0.63
CA TYR A 30 -8.15 18.49 -1.61
C TYR A 30 -9.09 18.78 -2.79
N LYS A 31 -9.73 17.78 -3.40
CA LYS A 31 -10.69 18.00 -4.51
C LYS A 31 -11.88 18.85 -4.10
N LEU A 32 -12.32 18.75 -2.84
CA LEU A 32 -13.45 19.51 -2.32
C LEU A 32 -13.09 20.97 -2.01
N THR A 33 -11.88 21.22 -1.49
CA THR A 33 -11.50 22.54 -0.93
C THR A 33 -10.50 23.32 -1.78
N GLY A 34 -9.76 22.65 -2.66
CA GLY A 34 -8.60 23.21 -3.37
C GLY A 34 -7.36 23.42 -2.50
N ASP A 35 -7.41 23.04 -1.22
CA ASP A 35 -6.33 23.32 -0.26
C ASP A 35 -5.24 22.24 -0.32
N THR A 36 -4.05 22.64 -0.80
CA THR A 36 -2.90 21.74 -0.96
C THR A 36 -2.36 21.20 0.36
N LYS A 37 -2.74 21.76 1.52
CA LYS A 37 -2.32 21.24 2.83
C LYS A 37 -2.75 19.80 3.06
N TYR A 38 -3.88 19.37 2.51
CA TYR A 38 -4.28 17.97 2.59
C TYR A 38 -3.32 17.03 1.84
N LEU A 39 -2.79 17.44 0.69
CA LEU A 39 -1.83 16.64 -0.07
C LEU A 39 -0.46 16.61 0.63
N ASP A 40 -0.02 17.76 1.13
CA ASP A 40 1.24 17.89 1.87
C ASP A 40 1.22 17.03 3.15
N LYS A 41 0.12 17.09 3.92
CA LYS A 41 -0.01 16.26 5.11
C LYS A 41 -0.06 14.77 4.79
N LEU A 42 -0.72 14.39 3.68
CA LEU A 42 -0.72 13.02 3.21
C LEU A 42 0.68 12.53 2.88
N TYR A 43 1.50 13.36 2.25
CA TYR A 43 2.90 13.03 1.94
C TYR A 43 3.72 12.87 3.22
N ASP A 44 3.63 13.83 4.15
CA ASP A 44 4.40 13.82 5.39
C ASP A 44 4.05 12.61 6.28
N ASN A 45 2.76 12.31 6.46
CA ASN A 45 2.33 11.14 7.23
C ASN A 45 2.81 9.84 6.59
N LEU A 46 2.75 9.72 5.25
CA LEU A 46 3.20 8.53 4.55
C LEU A 46 4.72 8.33 4.65
N LEU A 47 5.52 9.40 4.69
CA LEU A 47 6.95 9.29 4.97
C LEU A 47 7.22 8.69 6.35
N THR A 48 6.53 9.16 7.39
CA THR A 48 6.66 8.59 8.74
C THR A 48 6.19 7.12 8.79
N THR A 49 5.09 6.79 8.12
CA THR A 49 4.66 5.40 7.94
C THR A 49 5.74 4.54 7.28
N ASP A 50 6.37 5.03 6.20
CA ASP A 50 7.43 4.30 5.49
C ASP A 50 8.64 4.01 6.41
N GLU A 51 9.02 4.96 7.25
CA GLU A 51 10.13 4.78 8.22
C GLU A 51 9.85 3.66 9.22
N ILE A 52 8.58 3.42 9.56
CA ILE A 52 8.17 2.41 10.53
C ILE A 52 7.94 1.05 9.89
N MET A 53 7.29 1.01 8.72
CA MET A 53 6.66 -0.21 8.21
C MET A 53 7.15 -0.68 6.83
N LEU A 54 7.73 0.20 6.00
CA LEU A 54 8.15 -0.18 4.65
C LEU A 54 9.49 -0.92 4.70
N ASP A 55 9.49 -2.18 4.26
CA ASP A 55 10.73 -2.92 4.03
C ASP A 55 11.31 -2.54 2.66
N LYS A 56 12.38 -1.75 2.65
CA LYS A 56 12.99 -1.22 1.41
C LYS A 56 13.60 -2.29 0.49
N GLU A 57 13.88 -3.47 1.03
CA GLU A 57 14.42 -4.60 0.26
C GLU A 57 13.32 -5.26 -0.59
N THR A 58 12.14 -5.50 0.00
CA THR A 58 11.02 -6.19 -0.66
C THR A 58 9.99 -5.25 -1.27
N ASN A 59 9.93 -3.99 -0.83
CA ASN A 59 8.87 -3.01 -1.11
C ASN A 59 7.48 -3.38 -0.54
N LEU A 60 7.42 -4.28 0.44
CA LEU A 60 6.20 -4.64 1.17
C LEU A 60 6.12 -3.90 2.51
N TYR A 61 4.90 -3.80 3.05
CA TYR A 61 4.63 -3.15 4.32
C TYR A 61 4.41 -4.17 5.42
N PHE A 62 5.21 -4.08 6.49
CA PHE A 62 4.85 -4.72 7.75
C PHE A 62 3.54 -4.13 8.27
N ARG A 63 2.76 -4.95 8.99
CA ARG A 63 1.46 -4.54 9.53
C ARG A 63 1.57 -3.33 10.45
N ASP A 64 2.56 -3.34 11.33
CA ASP A 64 2.94 -2.28 12.26
C ASP A 64 4.40 -2.50 12.70
N GLY A 65 4.97 -1.58 13.49
CA GLY A 65 6.37 -1.63 13.93
C GLY A 65 6.76 -2.87 14.75
N LYS A 66 5.82 -3.70 15.22
CA LYS A 66 6.12 -4.94 15.96
C LYS A 66 6.49 -6.10 15.04
N TYR A 67 6.07 -6.05 13.77
CA TYR A 67 6.28 -7.14 12.80
C TYR A 67 7.61 -7.00 12.03
N VAL A 68 8.38 -5.95 12.30
CA VAL A 68 9.64 -5.66 11.62
C VAL A 68 10.68 -6.76 11.88
N TYR A 69 11.21 -7.31 10.78
CA TYR A 69 12.31 -8.28 10.78
C TYR A 69 13.63 -7.62 11.20
N PRO A 70 14.54 -8.29 11.93
CA PRO A 70 14.54 -9.71 12.32
C PRO A 70 13.89 -10.01 13.67
N LYS A 71 13.34 -9.00 14.37
CA LYS A 71 12.79 -9.17 15.72
C LYS A 71 11.53 -10.04 15.71
N HIS A 72 10.67 -9.83 14.73
CA HIS A 72 9.55 -10.72 14.42
C HIS A 72 9.84 -11.52 13.15
N LYS A 73 9.37 -12.77 13.12
CA LYS A 73 9.53 -13.69 12.00
C LYS A 73 8.29 -14.57 11.90
N SER A 74 8.01 -15.06 10.69
CA SER A 74 7.06 -16.15 10.51
C SER A 74 7.56 -17.44 11.20
N ALA A 75 6.71 -18.47 11.25
CA ALA A 75 7.07 -19.76 11.85
C ALA A 75 8.32 -20.40 11.21
N ASN A 76 8.60 -20.12 9.94
CA ASN A 76 9.77 -20.63 9.21
C ASN A 76 10.91 -19.60 9.10
N GLY A 77 10.91 -18.56 9.95
CA GLY A 77 12.02 -17.61 10.04
C GLY A 77 12.07 -16.56 8.94
N LYS A 78 11.00 -16.37 8.15
CA LYS A 78 10.93 -15.39 7.06
C LYS A 78 10.38 -14.03 7.54
N LYS A 79 10.50 -13.01 6.69
CA LYS A 79 9.75 -11.75 6.85
C LYS A 79 8.25 -12.04 6.75
N ASP A 80 7.49 -11.51 7.70
CA ASP A 80 6.06 -11.81 7.84
C ASP A 80 5.22 -10.61 7.40
N PHE A 81 4.91 -10.57 6.10
CA PHE A 81 4.05 -9.55 5.49
C PHE A 81 2.61 -10.06 5.41
N TRP A 82 1.67 -9.25 5.88
CA TRP A 82 0.27 -9.63 5.99
C TRP A 82 -0.50 -9.25 4.74
N ALA A 83 -1.06 -10.24 4.03
CA ALA A 83 -1.71 -10.01 2.73
C ALA A 83 -2.79 -8.92 2.74
N ARG A 84 -3.68 -8.91 3.73
CA ARG A 84 -4.69 -7.84 3.81
C ARG A 84 -4.07 -6.47 4.14
N GLY A 85 -2.97 -6.42 4.89
CA GLY A 85 -2.23 -5.20 5.20
C GLY A 85 -1.70 -4.54 3.94
N ASP A 86 -0.88 -5.25 3.16
CA ASP A 86 -0.40 -4.77 1.86
C ASP A 86 -1.55 -4.52 0.88
N GLY A 87 -2.65 -5.30 0.97
CA GLY A 87 -3.87 -5.08 0.20
C GLY A 87 -4.47 -3.69 0.44
N TRP A 88 -4.59 -3.28 1.70
CA TRP A 88 -5.02 -1.93 2.06
C TRP A 88 -4.10 -0.87 1.45
N VAL A 89 -2.79 -1.04 1.54
CA VAL A 89 -1.83 -0.06 1.01
C VAL A 89 -1.97 0.08 -0.50
N LEU A 90 -1.98 -1.04 -1.25
CA LEU A 90 -2.05 -1.01 -2.71
C LEU A 90 -3.37 -0.42 -3.20
N ALA A 91 -4.48 -0.83 -2.62
CA ALA A 91 -5.79 -0.28 -2.96
C ALA A 91 -5.91 1.20 -2.56
N GLY A 92 -5.29 1.61 -1.45
CA GLY A 92 -5.24 2.99 -0.99
C GLY A 92 -4.48 3.88 -1.97
N LEU A 93 -3.31 3.44 -2.43
CA LEU A 93 -2.50 4.13 -3.43
C LEU A 93 -3.23 4.27 -4.77
N ALA A 94 -3.94 3.23 -5.23
CA ALA A 94 -4.78 3.32 -6.42
C ALA A 94 -5.83 4.44 -6.29
N LYS A 95 -6.51 4.54 -5.14
CA LYS A 95 -7.50 5.60 -4.88
C LYS A 95 -6.87 6.98 -4.76
N VAL A 96 -5.64 7.08 -4.23
CA VAL A 96 -4.88 8.34 -4.19
C VAL A 96 -4.57 8.81 -5.62
N LEU A 97 -3.98 7.96 -6.45
CA LEU A 97 -3.61 8.28 -7.82
C LEU A 97 -4.83 8.56 -8.72
N GLN A 98 -6.01 8.05 -8.36
CA GLN A 98 -7.27 8.36 -9.03
C GLN A 98 -7.71 9.83 -8.87
N ASP A 99 -7.41 10.43 -7.72
CA ASP A 99 -7.92 11.74 -7.31
C ASP A 99 -6.83 12.82 -7.21
N MET A 100 -5.54 12.44 -7.14
CA MET A 100 -4.41 13.36 -7.02
C MET A 100 -4.14 14.12 -8.34
N PRO A 101 -3.93 15.44 -8.29
CA PRO A 101 -3.64 16.21 -9.49
C PRO A 101 -2.20 15.90 -9.99
N LYS A 102 -2.04 15.77 -11.31
CA LYS A 102 -0.78 15.31 -11.93
C LYS A 102 0.37 16.30 -11.78
N ASP A 103 0.07 17.56 -11.52
CA ASP A 103 1.03 18.65 -11.27
C ASP A 103 1.40 18.80 -9.79
N TYR A 104 0.89 17.94 -8.90
CA TYR A 104 1.32 17.92 -7.51
C TYR A 104 2.83 17.62 -7.40
N LYS A 105 3.56 18.43 -6.62
CA LYS A 105 5.04 18.35 -6.48
C LYS A 105 5.58 16.96 -6.12
N HIS A 106 4.81 16.13 -5.41
CA HIS A 106 5.21 14.77 -5.03
C HIS A 106 4.43 13.68 -5.79
N TYR A 107 3.76 13.99 -6.91
CA TYR A 107 2.97 13.03 -7.67
C TYR A 107 3.77 11.76 -8.04
N GLN A 108 5.00 11.93 -8.52
CA GLN A 108 5.85 10.81 -8.92
C GLN A 108 6.19 9.86 -7.76
N PHE A 109 6.28 10.37 -6.52
CA PHE A 109 6.50 9.53 -5.34
C PHE A 109 5.38 8.51 -5.16
N PHE A 110 4.11 8.90 -5.37
CA PHE A 110 2.97 7.98 -5.28
C PHE A 110 2.92 7.00 -6.43
N VAL A 111 3.28 7.43 -7.65
CA VAL A 111 3.37 6.55 -8.82
C VAL A 111 4.42 5.47 -8.59
N ASP A 112 5.64 5.85 -8.21
CA ASP A 112 6.74 4.93 -7.98
C ASP A 112 6.41 3.94 -6.86
N LYS A 113 5.81 4.45 -5.78
CA LYS A 113 5.40 3.61 -4.63
C LYS A 113 4.34 2.58 -5.05
N PHE A 114 3.31 3.02 -5.78
CA PHE A 114 2.28 2.12 -6.29
C PHE A 114 2.87 1.04 -7.20
N GLN A 115 3.73 1.42 -8.15
CA GLN A 115 4.35 0.47 -9.08
C GLN A 115 5.28 -0.53 -8.37
N LYS A 116 6.08 -0.08 -7.41
CA LYS A 116 6.97 -0.95 -6.63
C LYS A 116 6.18 -1.97 -5.80
N LEU A 117 5.14 -1.52 -5.09
CA LEU A 117 4.29 -2.42 -4.30
C LEU A 117 3.52 -3.40 -5.20
N ALA A 118 2.94 -2.92 -6.31
CA ALA A 118 2.24 -3.79 -7.26
C ALA A 118 3.16 -4.87 -7.84
N LYS A 119 4.41 -4.53 -8.14
CA LYS A 119 5.41 -5.50 -8.61
C LYS A 119 5.75 -6.53 -7.54
N ALA A 120 6.06 -6.09 -6.32
CA ALA A 120 6.40 -6.99 -5.21
C ALA A 120 5.25 -7.97 -4.89
N VAL A 121 4.00 -7.48 -4.87
CA VAL A 121 2.80 -8.31 -4.68
C VAL A 121 2.66 -9.33 -5.80
N ALA A 122 2.79 -8.92 -7.07
CA ALA A 122 2.65 -9.79 -8.23
C ALA A 122 3.69 -10.94 -8.25
N GLU A 123 4.91 -10.67 -7.81
CA GLU A 123 6.01 -11.65 -7.79
C GLU A 123 5.81 -12.79 -6.79
N ILE A 124 4.92 -12.63 -5.79
CA ILE A 124 4.70 -13.61 -4.71
C ILE A 124 3.26 -14.19 -4.69
N GLN A 125 2.53 -14.05 -5.79
CA GLN A 125 1.25 -14.74 -5.98
C GLN A 125 1.44 -16.26 -5.92
N GLN A 126 0.51 -16.98 -5.28
CA GLN A 126 0.53 -18.44 -5.30
C GLN A 126 0.12 -18.98 -6.68
N PRO A 127 0.56 -20.18 -7.08
CA PRO A 127 0.19 -20.79 -8.36
C PRO A 127 -1.33 -20.87 -8.61
N GLU A 128 -2.12 -21.00 -7.54
CA GLU A 128 -3.59 -21.05 -7.58
C GLU A 128 -4.24 -19.66 -7.72
N GLY A 129 -3.46 -18.59 -7.71
CA GLY A 129 -3.91 -17.20 -7.96
C GLY A 129 -4.22 -16.37 -6.71
N TYR A 130 -4.24 -16.97 -5.52
CA TYR A 130 -4.45 -16.24 -4.26
C TYR A 130 -3.11 -15.84 -3.61
N TRP A 131 -3.19 -15.01 -2.57
CA TRP A 131 -2.10 -14.77 -1.62
C TRP A 131 -2.45 -15.41 -0.27
N THR A 132 -1.48 -16.06 0.36
CA THR A 132 -1.63 -16.57 1.73
C THR A 132 -1.59 -15.42 2.73
N ARG A 133 -2.09 -15.68 3.95
CA ARG A 133 -2.14 -14.66 5.02
C ARG A 133 -0.77 -14.06 5.34
N SER A 134 0.29 -14.89 5.37
CA SER A 134 1.68 -14.46 5.36
C SER A 134 2.21 -14.61 3.93
N MET A 135 2.54 -13.51 3.28
CA MET A 135 2.74 -13.47 1.82
C MET A 135 4.04 -14.16 1.37
N MET A 136 5.10 -14.09 2.18
CA MET A 136 6.38 -14.74 1.89
C MET A 136 6.52 -16.13 2.53
N ASP A 137 5.54 -16.54 3.34
CA ASP A 137 5.53 -17.84 4.01
C ASP A 137 4.18 -18.56 3.94
N PRO A 138 3.86 -19.19 2.80
CA PRO A 138 2.58 -19.89 2.62
C PRO A 138 2.30 -20.93 3.71
N GLU A 139 3.34 -21.65 4.16
CA GLU A 139 3.22 -22.69 5.20
C GLU A 139 2.97 -22.12 6.61
N HIS A 140 3.22 -20.82 6.85
CA HIS A 140 2.93 -20.20 8.15
C HIS A 140 1.42 -20.17 8.43
N ALA A 141 0.62 -19.91 7.40
CA ALA A 141 -0.83 -19.77 7.50
C ALA A 141 -1.47 -20.17 6.16
N PRO A 142 -1.51 -21.48 5.86
CA PRO A 142 -1.75 -22.02 4.52
C PRO A 142 -3.18 -21.84 4.04
N GLY A 143 -3.36 -22.02 2.73
CA GLY A 143 -4.66 -21.96 2.07
C GLY A 143 -5.08 -20.54 1.65
N PRO A 144 -6.20 -20.44 0.92
CA PRO A 144 -6.64 -19.21 0.29
C PRO A 144 -7.07 -18.14 1.31
N GLU A 145 -6.68 -16.89 1.06
CA GLU A 145 -7.15 -15.70 1.77
C GLU A 145 -7.75 -14.71 0.77
N THR A 146 -9.03 -14.40 0.91
CA THR A 146 -9.80 -13.70 -0.13
C THR A 146 -9.64 -12.19 -0.09
N SER A 147 -9.53 -11.58 1.10
CA SER A 147 -9.60 -10.12 1.22
C SER A 147 -8.36 -9.40 0.69
N GLY A 148 -7.15 -9.87 1.03
CA GLY A 148 -5.91 -9.39 0.44
C GLY A 148 -5.91 -9.62 -1.07
N THR A 149 -6.23 -10.84 -1.51
CA THR A 149 -6.35 -11.19 -2.94
C THR A 149 -7.28 -10.24 -3.70
N ALA A 150 -8.44 -9.91 -3.13
CA ALA A 150 -9.40 -8.98 -3.76
C ALA A 150 -8.84 -7.55 -3.84
N PHE A 151 -8.17 -7.05 -2.79
CA PHE A 151 -7.54 -5.73 -2.84
C PHE A 151 -6.38 -5.66 -3.83
N PHE A 152 -5.56 -6.71 -3.92
CA PHE A 152 -4.50 -6.81 -4.91
C PHE A 152 -5.07 -6.81 -6.33
N THR A 153 -6.10 -7.62 -6.58
CA THR A 153 -6.81 -7.66 -7.86
C THR A 153 -7.36 -6.29 -8.22
N TYR A 154 -8.04 -5.61 -7.29
CA TYR A 154 -8.54 -4.24 -7.50
C TYR A 154 -7.41 -3.27 -7.85
N GLY A 155 -6.35 -3.20 -7.03
CA GLY A 155 -5.26 -2.26 -7.20
C GLY A 155 -4.53 -2.47 -8.53
N MET A 156 -4.18 -3.72 -8.86
CA MET A 156 -3.48 -4.04 -10.10
C MET A 156 -4.35 -3.83 -11.34
N LEU A 157 -5.62 -4.24 -11.32
CA LEU A 157 -6.54 -4.00 -12.44
C LEU A 157 -6.79 -2.51 -12.65
N TRP A 158 -6.95 -1.75 -11.57
CA TRP A 158 -7.05 -0.29 -11.63
C TRP A 158 -5.78 0.31 -12.25
N GLY A 159 -4.60 -0.15 -11.83
CA GLY A 159 -3.31 0.31 -12.37
C GLY A 159 -3.15 0.03 -13.86
N VAL A 160 -3.57 -1.14 -14.33
CA VAL A 160 -3.59 -1.48 -15.77
C VAL A 160 -4.55 -0.58 -16.54
N ASN A 161 -5.78 -0.41 -16.04
CA ASN A 161 -6.81 0.38 -16.72
C ASN A 161 -6.49 1.88 -16.79
N ASN A 162 -5.69 2.39 -15.85
CA ASN A 162 -5.28 3.80 -15.81
C ASN A 162 -3.86 4.05 -16.34
N GLY A 163 -3.20 3.03 -16.91
CA GLY A 163 -1.91 3.17 -17.59
C GLY A 163 -0.70 3.26 -16.66
N TYR A 164 -0.83 2.92 -15.38
CA TYR A 164 0.28 2.85 -14.43
C TYR A 164 1.01 1.50 -14.45
N LEU A 165 0.35 0.43 -14.88
CA LEU A 165 0.90 -0.92 -14.95
C LEU A 165 0.76 -1.50 -16.36
N SER A 166 1.75 -2.28 -16.79
CA SER A 166 1.75 -2.92 -18.10
C SER A 166 0.70 -4.03 -18.19
N LYS A 167 -0.27 -3.88 -19.11
CA LYS A 167 -1.26 -4.93 -19.38
C LYS A 167 -0.60 -6.28 -19.73
N LYS A 168 0.52 -6.26 -20.45
CA LYS A 168 1.23 -7.49 -20.86
C LYS A 168 1.82 -8.23 -19.65
N GLU A 169 2.40 -7.49 -18.71
CA GLU A 169 3.06 -8.08 -17.53
C GLU A 169 2.03 -8.59 -16.52
N TYR A 170 0.96 -7.83 -16.29
CA TYR A 170 -0.03 -8.17 -15.26
C TYR A 170 -1.17 -9.09 -15.73
N LYS A 171 -1.31 -9.38 -17.04
CA LYS A 171 -2.37 -10.26 -17.58
C LYS A 171 -2.37 -11.67 -17.00
N LYS A 172 -1.24 -12.18 -16.53
CA LYS A 172 -1.15 -13.53 -15.93
C LYS A 172 -1.42 -13.53 -14.42
N VAL A 173 -1.36 -12.35 -13.80
CA VAL A 173 -1.48 -12.15 -12.35
C VAL A 173 -2.93 -11.82 -11.99
N ILE A 174 -3.59 -11.01 -12.81
CA ILE A 174 -5.00 -10.60 -12.70
C ILE A 174 -5.88 -11.56 -13.50
#